data_AF-A0A943LD22-F1
#
_entry.id   AF-A0A943LD22-F1
#
_cell.length_a   1.000
_cell.length_b   1.000
_cell.length_c   1.000
_cell.angle_alpha   90.00
_cell.angle_beta   90.00
_cell.angle_gamma   90.00
#
_symmetry.space_group_name_H-M   'P 1'
#
loop_
_entity.id
_entity.type
_entity.pdbx_description
1 polymer ?
#
loop_
_entity_poly.entity_id
_entity_poly.type
_entity_poly.pdbx_seq_one_letter_code
_entity_poly.pdbx_strand_id
1 'polypeptide(L)'
;MTGKNGMELGDAKRYDMDFSRLEDPEYAKVYNHYKKLLNIRKDNSLVFSKGDRVTIGGSDEDKFSAFSRTYNGESGVTVLNIDEVEQERSIDVPYEVGTVLVDRYNNKEYTVNENGVVNVAIPAISEGEQLY
;
A
#
# COMPACT_ATOMS: atom_id res chain seq x y z
N MET A 1 1.01 5.05 18.29
CA MET A 1 -0.15 4.15 18.44
C MET A 1 0.06 3.17 19.59
N THR A 2 -0.57 3.41 20.75
CA THR A 2 -0.67 2.39 21.81
C THR A 2 -2.11 2.36 22.32
N GLY A 3 -2.95 1.52 21.70
CA GLY A 3 -4.19 1.12 22.35
C GLY A 3 -3.82 0.45 23.68
N LYS A 4 -4.41 0.92 24.79
CA LYS A 4 -4.17 0.35 26.13
C LYS A 4 -4.17 -1.17 26.06
N ASN A 5 -3.13 -1.83 26.53
CA ASN A 5 -2.96 -3.28 26.50
C ASN A 5 -3.81 -3.97 27.59
N GLY A 6 -4.64 -4.96 27.22
CA GLY A 6 -5.63 -5.61 28.12
C GLY A 6 -5.08 -6.49 29.20
N MET A 7 -3.76 -6.44 29.38
CA MET A 7 -3.04 -7.19 30.39
C MET A 7 -3.37 -6.67 31.79
N GLU A 8 -3.55 -5.35 31.97
CA GLU A 8 -3.87 -4.79 33.29
C GLU A 8 -5.29 -5.16 33.77
N LEU A 9 -6.18 -5.56 32.87
CA LEU A 9 -7.56 -5.95 33.16
C LEU A 9 -7.82 -7.47 33.02
N GLY A 10 -6.79 -8.27 32.70
CA GLY A 10 -6.92 -9.72 32.50
C GLY A 10 -7.71 -10.14 31.26
N ASP A 11 -7.96 -9.22 30.34
CA ASP A 11 -9.03 -9.34 29.34
C ASP A 11 -8.56 -9.81 27.96
N ALA A 12 -7.36 -10.40 27.88
CA ALA A 12 -6.81 -11.04 26.67
C ALA A 12 -6.97 -10.26 25.34
N LYS A 13 -6.95 -8.90 25.39
CA LYS A 13 -7.20 -7.98 24.26
C LYS A 13 -8.65 -8.00 23.70
N ARG A 14 -9.65 -8.35 24.51
CA ARG A 14 -11.09 -8.43 24.17
C ARG A 14 -11.91 -7.23 24.66
N TYR A 15 -11.33 -6.04 24.57
CA TYR A 15 -12.03 -4.83 24.99
C TYR A 15 -13.27 -4.55 24.14
N ASP A 16 -14.26 -3.93 24.78
CA ASP A 16 -15.40 -3.37 24.07
C ASP A 16 -14.93 -2.33 23.04
N MET A 17 -15.56 -2.38 21.86
CA MET A 17 -15.29 -1.42 20.80
C MET A 17 -15.84 -0.06 21.19
N ASP A 18 -14.94 0.91 21.34
CA ASP A 18 -15.28 2.29 21.59
C ASP A 18 -15.63 2.99 20.27
N PHE A 19 -16.93 2.98 19.94
CA PHE A 19 -17.45 3.58 18.71
C PHE A 19 -17.29 5.10 18.63
N SER A 20 -17.11 5.79 19.77
CA SER A 20 -16.89 7.24 19.79
C SER A 20 -15.60 7.65 19.08
N ARG A 21 -14.64 6.72 18.98
CA ARG A 21 -13.37 6.93 18.26
C ARG A 21 -13.55 7.20 16.78
N LEU A 22 -14.68 6.86 16.17
CA LEU A 22 -14.94 7.21 14.77
C LEU A 22 -15.01 8.73 14.54
N GLU A 23 -15.27 9.51 15.59
CA GLU A 23 -15.29 10.96 15.57
C GLU A 23 -13.90 11.58 15.82
N ASP A 24 -12.96 10.79 16.33
CA ASP A 24 -11.58 11.21 16.58
C ASP A 24 -10.78 11.24 15.26
N PRO A 25 -10.15 12.37 14.89
CA PRO A 25 -9.39 12.50 13.66
C PRO A 25 -8.27 11.46 13.46
N GLU A 26 -7.63 10.98 14.52
CA GLU A 26 -6.55 9.98 14.45
C GLU A 26 -7.11 8.62 14.01
N TYR A 27 -8.22 8.20 14.61
CA TYR A 27 -8.86 6.93 14.28
C TYR A 27 -9.63 6.99 12.95
N ALA A 28 -10.17 8.16 12.60
CA ALA A 28 -10.79 8.40 11.30
C ALA A 28 -9.79 8.21 10.15
N LYS A 29 -8.51 8.58 10.33
CA LYS A 29 -7.45 8.30 9.33
C LYS A 29 -7.30 6.81 9.08
N VAL A 30 -7.21 6.00 10.13
CA VAL A 30 -7.09 4.53 10.03
C VAL A 30 -8.33 3.94 9.35
N TYR A 31 -9.53 4.38 9.74
CA TYR A 31 -10.78 3.95 9.10
C TYR A 31 -10.78 4.26 7.59
N ASN A 32 -10.44 5.49 7.20
CA ASN A 32 -10.42 5.91 5.81
C ASN A 32 -9.35 5.17 4.99
N HIS A 33 -8.18 4.94 5.58
CA HIS A 33 -7.10 4.15 5.00
C HIS A 33 -7.59 2.73 4.65
N TYR A 34 -8.13 1.99 5.62
CA TYR A 34 -8.63 0.63 5.38
C TYR A 34 -9.83 0.60 4.42
N LYS A 35 -10.74 1.56 4.52
CA LYS A 35 -11.86 1.68 3.58
C LYS A 35 -11.37 1.82 2.14
N LYS A 36 -10.33 2.63 1.92
CA LYS A 36 -9.71 2.80 0.60
C LYS A 36 -9.06 1.50 0.11
N LEU A 37 -8.20 0.89 0.92
CA LEU A 37 -7.52 -0.37 0.56
C LEU A 37 -8.50 -1.50 0.23
N LEU A 38 -9.59 -1.62 1.01
CA LEU A 38 -10.60 -2.65 0.77
C LEU A 38 -11.36 -2.44 -0.54
N ASN A 39 -11.63 -1.19 -0.92
CA ASN A 39 -12.24 -0.89 -2.22
C ASN A 39 -11.27 -1.21 -3.37
N ILE A 40 -9.99 -0.82 -3.27
CA ILE A 40 -8.98 -1.14 -4.29
C ILE A 40 -8.84 -2.66 -4.45
N ARG A 41 -8.78 -3.39 -3.32
CA ARG A 41 -8.73 -4.86 -3.32
C ARG A 41 -9.99 -5.48 -3.92
N LYS A 42 -11.16 -4.90 -3.68
CA LYS A 42 -12.43 -5.37 -4.26
C LYS A 42 -12.40 -5.22 -5.78
N ASP A 43 -11.97 -4.08 -6.28
CA ASP A 43 -11.94 -3.78 -7.72
C ASP A 43 -10.91 -4.65 -8.48
N ASN A 44 -9.84 -5.07 -7.79
CA ASN A 44 -8.75 -5.89 -8.35
C ASN A 44 -8.67 -7.28 -7.68
N SER A 45 -9.83 -7.83 -7.30
CA SER A 45 -9.91 -8.98 -6.39
C SER A 45 -9.16 -10.20 -6.89
N LEU A 46 -9.24 -10.52 -8.19
CA LEU A 46 -8.58 -11.71 -8.75
C LEU A 46 -7.05 -11.60 -8.69
N VAL A 47 -6.48 -10.48 -9.12
CA VAL A 47 -5.04 -10.22 -9.06
C VAL A 47 -4.52 -10.29 -7.62
N PHE A 48 -5.22 -9.66 -6.66
CA PHE A 48 -4.77 -9.64 -5.26
C PHE A 48 -5.07 -10.92 -4.47
N SER A 49 -5.99 -11.77 -4.91
CA SER A 49 -6.34 -13.03 -4.22
C SER A 49 -5.67 -14.26 -4.82
N LYS A 50 -5.44 -14.27 -6.14
CA LYS A 50 -4.93 -15.44 -6.88
C LYS A 50 -3.67 -15.16 -7.69
N GLY A 51 -3.27 -13.90 -7.85
CA GLY A 51 -2.12 -13.55 -8.67
C GLY A 51 -0.80 -13.96 -8.05
N ASP A 52 0.09 -14.46 -8.91
CA ASP A 52 1.46 -14.83 -8.56
C ASP A 52 2.23 -13.58 -8.17
N ARG A 53 2.97 -13.64 -7.06
CA ARG A 53 3.74 -12.49 -6.53
C ARG A 53 5.20 -12.59 -6.93
N VAL A 54 5.73 -11.54 -7.55
CA VAL A 54 7.15 -11.41 -7.87
C VAL A 54 7.70 -10.14 -7.22
N THR A 55 8.79 -10.25 -6.46
CA THR A 55 9.49 -9.07 -5.93
C THR A 55 10.24 -8.38 -7.06
N ILE A 56 10.02 -7.08 -7.24
CA ILE A 56 10.64 -6.28 -8.31
C ILE A 56 11.58 -5.19 -7.77
N GLY A 57 11.63 -5.00 -6.45
CA GLY A 57 12.59 -4.10 -5.83
C GLY A 57 12.43 -3.99 -4.32
N GLY A 58 13.39 -3.32 -3.69
CA GLY A 58 13.38 -3.01 -2.27
C GLY A 58 14.04 -4.05 -1.38
N SER A 59 14.50 -3.59 -0.23
CA SER A 59 15.22 -4.35 0.79
C SER A 59 15.06 -3.69 2.17
N ASP A 60 15.49 -4.38 3.23
CA ASP A 60 15.53 -3.82 4.58
C ASP A 60 16.50 -2.64 4.70
N GLU A 61 17.54 -2.60 3.85
CA GLU A 61 18.54 -1.54 3.80
C GLU A 61 17.99 -0.31 3.08
N ASP A 62 17.28 -0.51 1.97
CA ASP A 62 16.70 0.57 1.17
C ASP A 62 15.41 1.16 1.78
N LYS A 63 14.87 0.48 2.80
CA LYS A 63 13.63 0.83 3.51
C LYS A 63 12.39 0.93 2.62
N PHE A 64 12.33 0.14 1.55
CA PHE A 64 11.11 0.00 0.75
C PHE A 64 10.94 -1.43 0.24
N SER A 65 9.73 -1.77 -0.22
CA SER A 65 9.43 -3.04 -0.87
C SER A 65 8.54 -2.81 -2.08
N ALA A 66 8.91 -3.38 -3.23
CA ALA A 66 8.14 -3.34 -4.45
C ALA A 66 7.91 -4.76 -4.98
N PHE A 67 6.67 -5.08 -5.33
CA PHE A 67 6.31 -6.37 -5.92
C PHE A 67 5.19 -6.23 -6.93
N SER A 68 5.21 -7.08 -7.95
CA SER A 68 4.11 -7.24 -8.90
C SER A 68 3.25 -8.45 -8.54
N ARG A 69 1.98 -8.39 -8.96
CA ARG A 69 1.06 -9.52 -8.96
C ARG A 69 0.44 -9.68 -10.32
N THR A 70 0.40 -10.91 -10.84
CA THR A 70 -0.19 -11.19 -12.16
C THR A 70 -1.17 -12.36 -12.08
N TYR A 71 -2.35 -12.19 -12.68
CA TYR A 71 -3.36 -13.25 -12.81
C TYR A 71 -4.06 -13.14 -14.17
N ASN A 72 -4.07 -14.22 -14.95
CA ASN A 72 -4.75 -14.28 -16.26
C ASN A 72 -4.41 -13.11 -17.22
N GLY A 73 -3.18 -12.62 -17.19
CA GLY A 73 -2.71 -11.52 -18.04
C GLY A 73 -2.98 -10.12 -17.49
N GLU A 74 -3.72 -9.98 -16.37
CA GLU A 74 -3.82 -8.73 -15.63
C GLU A 74 -2.69 -8.64 -14.60
N SER A 75 -2.01 -7.49 -14.55
CA SER A 75 -0.89 -7.24 -13.63
C SER A 75 -1.13 -5.97 -12.80
N GLY A 76 -0.82 -6.01 -11.51
CA GLY A 76 -0.76 -4.84 -10.65
C GLY A 76 0.59 -4.76 -9.91
N VAL A 77 1.03 -3.55 -9.58
CA VAL A 77 2.29 -3.30 -8.87
C VAL A 77 1.98 -2.65 -7.53
N THR A 78 2.66 -3.09 -6.47
CA THR A 78 2.52 -2.53 -5.12
C THR A 78 3.88 -2.07 -4.63
N VAL A 79 3.92 -0.85 -4.09
CA VAL A 79 5.14 -0.23 -3.59
C VAL A 79 4.88 0.30 -2.18
N LEU A 80 5.69 -0.18 -1.24
CA LEU A 80 5.59 0.11 0.17
C LEU A 80 6.85 0.83 0.61
N ASN A 81 6.69 1.98 1.27
CA ASN A 81 7.77 2.63 1.99
C ASN A 81 7.72 2.19 3.47
N ILE A 82 8.86 1.74 3.97
CA ILE A 82 9.04 1.28 5.34
C ILE A 82 9.74 2.37 6.18
N ASP A 83 10.19 3.45 5.53
CA ASP A 83 10.81 4.60 6.14
C ASP A 83 9.78 5.61 6.69
N GLU A 84 10.20 6.40 7.66
CA GLU A 84 9.39 7.48 8.26
C GLU A 84 9.41 8.76 7.42
N VAL A 85 10.19 8.78 6.33
CA VAL A 85 10.31 9.90 5.39
C VAL A 85 9.90 9.47 3.98
N GLU A 86 9.37 10.41 3.19
CA GLU A 86 9.08 10.18 1.77
C GLU A 86 10.36 9.80 1.01
N GLN A 87 10.23 8.85 0.07
CA GLN A 87 11.32 8.37 -0.75
C GLN A 87 10.97 8.46 -2.24
N GLU A 88 11.88 9.02 -3.04
CA GLU A 88 11.83 8.89 -4.49
C GLU A 88 12.56 7.61 -4.92
N ARG A 89 11.89 6.80 -5.75
CA ARG A 89 12.43 5.53 -6.27
C ARG A 89 12.12 5.37 -7.76
N SER A 90 13.10 4.85 -8.49
CA SER A 90 12.91 4.33 -9.84
C SER A 90 12.71 2.82 -9.74
N ILE A 91 11.60 2.33 -10.28
CA ILE A 91 11.20 0.92 -10.19
C ILE A 91 11.05 0.34 -11.58
N ASP A 92 11.76 -0.74 -11.86
CA ASP A 92 11.55 -1.56 -13.06
C ASP A 92 10.18 -2.23 -12.99
N VAL A 93 9.34 -2.00 -13.99
CA VAL A 93 7.97 -2.52 -14.01
C VAL A 93 7.75 -3.45 -15.22
N PRO A 94 6.90 -4.48 -15.10
CA PRO A 94 6.65 -5.43 -16.17
C PRO A 94 5.64 -4.90 -17.21
N TYR A 95 5.78 -3.64 -17.62
CA TYR A 95 4.90 -2.99 -18.59
C TYR A 95 5.71 -2.33 -19.71
N GLU A 96 5.11 -2.20 -20.89
CA GLU A 96 5.75 -1.59 -22.05
C GLU A 96 6.00 -0.09 -21.84
N VAL A 97 7.05 0.43 -22.47
CA VAL A 97 7.37 1.86 -22.50
C VAL A 97 6.16 2.66 -22.99
N GLY A 98 5.86 3.77 -22.31
CA GLY A 98 4.71 4.62 -22.60
C GLY A 98 3.39 4.14 -21.99
N THR A 99 3.36 2.99 -21.31
CA THR A 99 2.17 2.57 -20.54
C THR A 99 1.91 3.57 -19.41
N VAL A 100 0.65 3.98 -19.24
CA VAL A 100 0.20 4.81 -18.13
C VAL A 100 -0.35 3.92 -17.02
N LEU A 101 0.29 3.98 -15.85
CA LEU A 101 -0.13 3.33 -14.61
C LEU A 101 -0.86 4.33 -13.73
N VAL A 102 -1.89 3.86 -13.02
CA VAL A 102 -2.72 4.70 -12.16
C VAL A 102 -2.57 4.22 -10.73
N ASP A 103 -1.90 5.02 -9.90
CA ASP A 103 -1.87 4.81 -8.45
C ASP A 103 -3.29 4.97 -7.89
N ARG A 104 -3.93 3.85 -7.60
CA ARG A 104 -5.29 3.79 -7.04
C ARG A 104 -5.35 4.31 -5.60
N TYR A 105 -4.22 4.34 -4.90
CA TYR A 105 -4.15 4.85 -3.55
C TYR A 105 -3.94 6.37 -3.50
N ASN A 106 -3.27 7.02 -4.45
CA ASN A 106 -3.14 8.49 -4.45
C ASN A 106 -3.90 9.18 -5.59
N ASN A 107 -4.52 8.42 -6.50
CA ASN A 107 -5.09 8.91 -7.76
C ASN A 107 -4.07 9.70 -8.58
N LYS A 108 -2.83 9.21 -8.64
CA LYS A 108 -1.74 9.79 -9.43
C LYS A 108 -1.47 8.90 -10.65
N GLU A 109 -1.07 9.51 -11.75
CA GLU A 109 -0.68 8.80 -12.96
C GLU A 109 0.83 8.82 -13.12
N TYR A 110 1.36 7.69 -13.60
CA TYR A 110 2.77 7.50 -13.84
C TYR A 110 2.97 6.85 -15.20
N THR A 111 3.98 7.27 -15.95
CA THR A 111 4.27 6.72 -17.28
C THR A 111 5.58 5.96 -17.25
N VAL A 112 5.58 4.77 -17.84
CA VAL A 112 6.81 3.98 -18.03
C VAL A 112 7.73 4.71 -19.00
N ASN A 113 8.92 5.08 -18.54
CA ASN A 113 9.88 5.82 -19.36
C ASN A 113 10.62 4.91 -20.35
N GLU A 114 11.50 5.50 -21.17
CA GLU A 114 12.26 4.79 -22.21
C GLU A 114 13.16 3.66 -21.68
N ASN A 115 13.49 3.69 -20.39
CA ASN A 115 14.29 2.66 -19.73
C ASN A 115 13.43 1.53 -19.13
N GLY A 116 12.11 1.55 -19.30
CA GLY A 116 11.20 0.56 -18.70
C GLY A 116 10.95 0.78 -17.21
N VAL A 117 11.28 1.96 -16.66
CA VAL A 117 11.12 2.26 -15.24
C VAL A 117 10.06 3.33 -15.00
N VAL A 118 9.54 3.33 -13.77
CA VAL A 118 8.62 4.35 -13.28
C VAL A 118 9.24 5.04 -12.07
N ASN A 119 9.26 6.38 -12.12
CA ASN A 119 9.72 7.21 -11.01
C ASN A 119 8.54 7.53 -10.09
N VAL A 120 8.58 7.01 -8.87
CA VAL A 120 7.51 7.15 -7.88
C VAL A 120 8.03 7.89 -6.65
N ALA A 121 7.22 8.82 -6.15
CA ALA A 121 7.41 9.40 -4.82
C ALA A 121 6.52 8.61 -3.87
N ILE A 122 7.14 7.80 -3.00
CA ILE A 122 6.47 6.89 -2.06
C ILE A 122 6.41 7.60 -0.70
N PRO A 123 5.21 7.92 -0.18
CA PRO A 123 5.07 8.73 1.02
C PRO A 123 5.59 7.98 2.24
N ALA A 124 5.81 8.70 3.35
CA ALA A 124 6.23 8.09 4.62
C ALA A 124 5.23 7.02 5.09
N ILE A 125 5.71 6.03 5.85
CA ILE A 125 4.89 4.94 6.37
C ILE A 125 3.67 5.43 7.19
N SER A 126 3.74 6.63 7.76
CA SER A 126 2.65 7.27 8.49
C SER A 126 1.48 7.75 7.62
N GLU A 127 1.67 7.86 6.30
CA GLU A 127 0.66 8.31 5.32
C GLU A 127 0.05 7.15 4.51
N GLY A 128 0.64 5.95 4.58
CA GLY A 128 0.13 4.70 4.02
C GLY A 128 0.89 4.17 2.79
N GLU A 129 0.33 3.12 2.17
CA GLU A 129 0.96 2.30 1.12
C GLU A 129 0.49 2.70 -0.30
N GLN A 130 1.31 2.54 -1.36
CA GLN A 130 0.94 2.86 -2.75
C GLN A 130 0.60 1.62 -3.60
N LEU A 131 -0.43 1.73 -4.45
CA LEU A 131 -0.94 0.62 -5.29
C LEU A 131 -1.17 1.10 -6.73
N TYR A 132 -0.46 0.49 -7.69
CA TYR A 132 -0.40 0.84 -9.12
C TYR A 132 -1.09 -0.21 -10.01
#